data_AF-A0A5N6KMX5-F1
#
_entry.id   AF-A0A5N6KMX5-F1
#
_cell.length_a   1.000
_cell.length_b   1.000
_cell.length_c   1.000
_cell.angle_alpha   90.00
_cell.angle_beta   90.00
_cell.angle_gamma   90.00
#
_symmetry.space_group_name_H-M   'P 1'
#
loop_
_entity.id
_entity.type
_entity.pdbx_description
1 polymer ?
#
loop_
_entity_poly.entity_id
_entity_poly.type
_entity_poly.pdbx_seq_one_letter_code
_entity_poly.pdbx_strand_id
1 'polypeptide(L)'
;MNSLTSAVAKAKKIAGQHMHIILQTYIRFNLEMTMKPEVRAAMTPGLYAIFGCTDMEGRKAVVDGLDASARAVWGTLYRDWVRFGRWKGA
;
A
#
# COMPACT_ATOMS: atom_id res chain seq x y z
N MET A 1 -26.50 11.16 -0.84
CA MET A 1 -25.08 10.89 -1.20
C MET A 1 -24.57 12.15 -1.89
N ASN A 2 -23.69 12.92 -1.24
CA ASN A 2 -23.34 14.27 -1.69
C ASN A 2 -22.18 14.22 -2.72
N SER A 3 -22.14 15.19 -3.64
CA SER A 3 -21.19 15.22 -4.78
C SER A 3 -19.71 15.14 -4.37
N LEU A 4 -19.36 15.66 -3.19
CA LEU A 4 -18.02 15.56 -2.59
C LEU A 4 -17.61 14.11 -2.28
N THR A 5 -18.53 13.28 -1.79
CA THR A 5 -18.28 11.86 -1.52
C THR A 5 -18.00 11.10 -2.82
N SER A 6 -18.67 11.47 -3.90
CA SER A 6 -18.46 10.92 -5.25
C SER A 6 -17.11 11.34 -5.85
N ALA A 7 -16.71 12.62 -5.70
CA ALA A 7 -15.43 13.12 -6.19
C ALA A 7 -14.24 12.46 -5.46
N VAL A 8 -14.31 12.32 -4.14
CA VAL A 8 -13.27 11.62 -3.34
C VAL A 8 -13.17 10.15 -3.73
N ALA A 9 -14.30 9.46 -3.93
CA ALA A 9 -14.31 8.07 -4.38
C ALA A 9 -13.67 7.91 -5.77
N LYS A 10 -13.99 8.80 -6.71
CA LYS A 10 -13.40 8.81 -8.05
C LYS A 10 -11.89 9.07 -8.01
N ALA A 11 -11.44 10.03 -7.19
CA ALA A 11 -10.02 10.33 -7.01
C ALA A 11 -9.26 9.13 -6.41
N LYS A 12 -9.82 8.47 -5.39
CA LYS A 12 -9.25 7.24 -4.81
C LYS A 12 -9.11 6.12 -5.85
N LYS A 13 -10.11 5.94 -6.72
CA LYS A 13 -10.08 4.94 -7.79
C LYS A 13 -8.97 5.21 -8.80
N ILE A 14 -8.84 6.45 -9.28
CA ILE A 14 -7.78 6.84 -10.22
C ILE A 14 -6.40 6.71 -9.57
N ALA A 15 -6.25 7.18 -8.33
CA ALA A 15 -5.00 7.02 -7.59
C ALA A 15 -4.63 5.54 -7.44
N GLY A 16 -5.57 4.70 -6.98
CA GLY A 16 -5.38 3.27 -6.77
C GLY A 16 -4.85 2.53 -8.00
N GLN A 17 -5.25 2.94 -9.21
CA GLN A 17 -4.74 2.38 -10.48
C GLN A 17 -3.22 2.55 -10.65
N HIS A 18 -2.62 3.59 -10.08
CA HIS A 18 -1.19 3.89 -10.22
C HIS A 18 -0.39 3.64 -8.93
N MET A 19 -1.04 3.56 -7.77
CA MET A 19 -0.36 3.38 -6.47
C MET A 19 0.38 2.04 -6.33
N HIS A 20 0.07 1.05 -7.18
CA HIS A 20 0.79 -0.23 -7.19
C HIS A 20 2.30 -0.06 -7.46
N ILE A 21 2.69 0.92 -8.29
CA ILE A 21 4.09 1.22 -8.60
C ILE A 21 4.82 1.67 -7.34
N ILE A 22 4.22 2.58 -6.56
CA ILE A 22 4.80 3.09 -5.31
C ILE A 22 5.02 1.95 -4.31
N LEU A 23 4.04 1.05 -4.19
CA LEU A 23 4.15 -0.11 -3.31
C LEU A 23 5.26 -1.07 -3.75
N GLN A 24 5.36 -1.36 -5.06
CA GLN A 24 6.44 -2.19 -5.62
C GLN A 24 7.82 -1.57 -5.41
N THR A 25 7.96 -0.25 -5.65
CA THR A 25 9.22 0.47 -5.41
C THR A 25 9.62 0.41 -3.94
N TYR A 26 8.69 0.62 -3.01
CA TYR A 26 8.99 0.52 -1.58
C TYR A 26 9.44 -0.90 -1.18
N ILE A 27 8.79 -1.93 -1.70
CA ILE A 27 9.18 -3.33 -1.46
C ILE A 27 10.59 -3.59 -1.97
N ARG A 28 10.91 -3.10 -3.17
CA ARG A 28 12.26 -3.22 -3.75
C ARG A 28 13.31 -2.52 -2.90
N PHE A 29 13.04 -1.30 -2.43
CA PHE A 29 13.95 -0.57 -1.54
C PHE A 29 14.18 -1.27 -0.20
N ASN A 30 13.23 -2.07 0.29
CA ASN A 30 13.47 -2.88 1.49
C ASN A 30 14.50 -4.00 1.27
N LEU A 31 14.71 -4.42 0.03
CA LEU A 31 15.68 -5.44 -0.34
C LEU A 31 17.04 -4.84 -0.71
N GLU A 32 17.01 -3.68 -1.38
CA GLU A 32 18.22 -3.05 -1.93
C GLU A 32 18.89 -2.08 -0.95
N MET A 33 18.16 -1.58 0.04
CA MET A 33 18.62 -0.48 0.89
C MET A 33 18.30 -0.72 2.36
N THR A 34 19.21 -0.28 3.24
CA THR A 34 18.93 -0.21 4.67
C THR A 34 18.34 1.16 5.01
N MET A 35 17.01 1.21 5.11
CA MET A 35 16.28 2.42 5.48
C MET A 35 16.40 2.69 6.98
N LYS A 36 16.74 3.92 7.35
CA LYS A 36 16.78 4.35 8.75
C LYS A 36 15.41 4.15 9.42
N PRO A 37 15.34 3.72 10.70
CA PRO A 37 14.08 3.45 11.39
C PRO A 37 13.09 4.62 11.37
N GLU A 38 13.58 5.85 11.51
CA GLU A 38 12.76 7.06 11.57
C GLU A 38 12.08 7.34 10.23
N VAL A 39 12.81 7.11 9.13
CA VAL A 39 12.28 7.26 7.76
C VAL A 39 11.21 6.21 7.50
N ARG A 40 11.46 4.96 7.90
CA ARG A 40 10.48 3.87 7.80
C ARG A 40 9.20 4.20 8.55
N ALA A 41 9.32 4.72 9.78
CA ALA A 41 8.17 5.10 10.59
C ALA A 41 7.37 6.23 9.92
N ALA A 42 8.04 7.26 9.40
CA ALA A 42 7.40 8.37 8.69
C ALA A 42 6.68 7.95 7.40
N MET A 43 7.17 6.94 6.69
CA MET A 43 6.56 6.43 5.46
C MET A 43 5.36 5.50 5.71
N THR A 44 5.31 4.84 6.86
CA THR A 44 4.31 3.80 7.18
C THR A 44 2.86 4.27 7.01
N PRO A 45 2.44 5.47 7.48
CA PRO A 45 1.08 5.95 7.27
C PRO A 45 0.70 6.09 5.78
N GLY A 46 1.63 6.56 4.94
CA GLY A 46 1.41 6.69 3.49
C GLY A 46 1.24 5.34 2.80
N LEU A 47 2.05 4.34 3.19
CA LEU A 47 1.90 2.96 2.73
C LEU A 47 0.54 2.37 3.11
N TYR A 48 0.08 2.60 4.34
CA TYR A 48 -1.21 2.12 4.78
C TYR A 48 -2.37 2.80 4.05
N ALA A 49 -2.24 4.08 3.70
CA ALA A 49 -3.20 4.76 2.83
C ALA A 49 -3.26 4.13 1.44
N ILE A 50 -2.12 3.74 0.86
CA ILE A 50 -2.04 3.02 -0.41
C ILE A 50 -2.72 1.64 -0.34
N PHE A 51 -2.46 0.88 0.73
CA PHE A 51 -3.18 -0.39 0.95
C PHE A 51 -4.68 -0.20 1.12
N GLY A 52 -5.11 0.92 1.72
CA GLY A 52 -6.50 1.30 1.89
C GLY A 52 -7.22 1.70 0.59
N CYS A 53 -6.49 2.13 -0.45
CA CYS A 53 -7.06 2.48 -1.75
C CYS A 53 -6.86 1.42 -2.84
N THR A 54 -6.15 0.32 -2.55
CA THR A 54 -6.00 -0.82 -3.47
C THR A 54 -7.06 -1.87 -3.19
N ASP A 55 -7.74 -2.32 -4.24
CA ASP A 55 -8.68 -3.43 -4.19
C ASP A 55 -7.96 -4.79 -4.34
N MET A 56 -8.74 -5.87 -4.38
CA MET A 56 -8.18 -7.22 -4.49
C MET A 56 -7.40 -7.42 -5.79
N GLU A 57 -7.92 -6.90 -6.91
CA GLU A 57 -7.27 -6.98 -8.22
C GLU A 57 -5.95 -6.19 -8.23
N GLY A 58 -5.93 -4.97 -7.70
CA GLY A 58 -4.71 -4.18 -7.57
C GLY A 58 -3.65 -4.84 -6.69
N ARG A 59 -4.06 -5.52 -5.61
CA ARG A 59 -3.14 -6.30 -4.77
C ARG A 59 -2.60 -7.53 -5.49
N LYS A 60 -3.43 -8.23 -6.27
CA LYS A 60 -3.00 -9.36 -7.09
C LYS A 60 -1.99 -8.92 -8.15
N ALA A 61 -2.26 -7.83 -8.85
CA ALA A 61 -1.33 -7.24 -9.83
C ALA A 61 0.03 -6.89 -9.20
N VAL A 62 0.04 -6.36 -7.97
CA VAL A 62 1.29 -6.13 -7.22
C VAL A 62 2.04 -7.44 -7.03
N VAL A 63 1.41 -8.45 -6.44
CA VAL A 63 2.04 -9.75 -6.09
C VAL A 63 2.52 -10.52 -7.33
N ASP A 64 1.79 -10.44 -8.44
CA ASP A 64 2.16 -11.09 -9.70
C ASP A 64 3.45 -10.48 -10.28
N GLY A 65 3.71 -9.18 -10.05
CA GLY A 65 4.93 -8.49 -10.45
C GLY A 65 6.14 -8.63 -9.52
N LEU A 66 6.03 -9.38 -8.42
CA LEU A 66 7.10 -9.57 -7.43
C LEU A 66 7.81 -10.92 -7.59
N ASP A 67 9.11 -10.96 -7.30
CA ASP A 67 9.87 -12.20 -7.10
C ASP A 67 9.65 -12.79 -5.69
N ALA A 68 10.28 -13.93 -5.39
CA ALA A 68 10.08 -14.64 -4.13
C ALA A 68 10.49 -13.81 -2.89
N SER A 69 11.60 -13.08 -2.95
CA SER A 69 12.09 -12.25 -1.85
C SER A 69 11.16 -11.05 -1.62
N ALA A 70 10.72 -10.39 -2.70
CA ALA A 70 9.80 -9.27 -2.62
C ALA A 70 8.40 -9.69 -2.12
N ARG A 71 7.93 -10.90 -2.46
CA ARG A 71 6.68 -11.45 -1.91
C ARG A 71 6.74 -11.66 -0.39
N ALA A 72 7.90 -12.05 0.15
CA ALA A 72 8.07 -12.18 1.60
C ALA A 72 7.90 -10.82 2.31
N VAL A 73 8.51 -9.76 1.76
CA VAL A 73 8.36 -8.38 2.25
C VAL A 73 6.91 -7.92 2.14
N TRP A 74 6.27 -8.13 0.99
CA TRP A 74 4.86 -7.80 0.78
C TRP A 74 3.96 -8.47 1.82
N GLY A 75 4.17 -9.75 2.11
CA GLY A 75 3.38 -10.50 3.08
C GLY A 75 3.48 -9.91 4.49
N THR A 76 4.66 -9.47 4.91
CA THR A 76 4.86 -8.78 6.19
C THR A 76 4.12 -7.45 6.21
N LEU A 77 4.29 -6.60 5.20
CA LEU A 77 3.62 -5.30 5.11
C LEU A 77 2.09 -5.44 5.08
N TYR A 78 1.56 -6.42 4.36
CA TYR A 78 0.13 -6.67 4.29
C TYR A 78 -0.43 -7.10 5.65
N ARG A 79 0.25 -8.01 6.37
CA ARG A 79 -0.15 -8.42 7.72
C ARG A 79 -0.14 -7.24 8.70
N ASP A 80 0.90 -6.42 8.65
CA ASP A 80 1.02 -5.24 9.51
C ASP A 80 -0.09 -4.22 9.19
N TRP A 81 -0.36 -3.97 7.91
CA TRP A 81 -1.48 -3.13 7.51
C TRP A 81 -2.84 -3.69 7.99
N VAL A 82 -3.10 -4.99 7.82
CA VAL A 82 -4.35 -5.61 8.31
C VAL A 82 -4.48 -5.46 9.84
N ARG A 83 -3.36 -5.52 10.57
CA ARG A 83 -3.33 -5.44 12.03
C ARG A 83 -3.45 -4.01 12.56
N PHE A 84 -2.76 -3.05 11.96
CA PHE A 84 -2.58 -1.69 12.49
C PHE A 84 -3.12 -0.58 11.58
N GLY A 85 -3.12 -0.81 10.26
CA GLY A 85 -3.42 0.19 9.24
C GLY A 85 -4.85 0.19 8.72
N ARG A 86 -5.57 -0.93 8.84
CA ARG A 86 -7.03 -0.92 8.71
C ARG A 86 -7.57 -0.16 9.90
N TRP A 87 -8.06 1.04 9.65
CA TRP A 87 -8.98 1.70 10.56
C TRP A 87 -10.11 0.72 10.92
N LYS A 88 -10.15 0.28 12.19
CA LYS A 88 -11.21 -0.59 12.74
C LYS A 88 -12.29 0.21 13.48
N GLY A 89 -12.30 1.53 13.36
CA GLY A 89 -13.12 2.40 14.18
C GLY A 89 -14.56 2.57 13.68
N ALA A 90 -15.48 2.12 14.55
CA ALA A 90 -16.90 2.46 14.73
C ALA A 90 -17.89 2.02 13.65
#